data_AF-A0A8J7VUL8-F1
#
_entry.id   AF-A0A8J7VUL8-F1
#
_cell.length_a   1.000
_cell.length_b   1.000
_cell.length_c   1.000
_cell.angle_alpha   90.00
_cell.angle_beta   90.00
_cell.angle_gamma   90.00
#
_symmetry.space_group_name_H-M   'P 1'
#
loop_
_entity.id
_entity.type
_entity.pdbx_description
1 polymer ?
#
loop_
_entity_poly.entity_id
_entity_poly.type
_entity_poly.pdbx_seq_one_letter_code
_entity_poly.pdbx_strand_id
1 'polypeptide(L)'
;MRIRPLALAALCILAAAPAAAREYPADELRDLVDAGTPPAAGEAETVREEPMAFEACVASKKRVLDAARADYPVVEVLRSPGAEIDALWSADGVVRINCSRASGTMTITRAPYR
;
A
#
# COMPACT_ATOMS: atom_id res chain seq x y z
N MET A 1 62.30 25.72 2.76
CA MET A 1 61.02 25.80 3.49
C MET A 1 59.98 26.38 2.54
N ARG A 2 59.04 25.58 2.02
CA ARG A 2 57.92 26.05 1.17
C ARG A 2 56.64 25.45 1.73
N ILE A 3 55.83 26.29 2.34
CA ILE A 3 54.55 25.93 2.95
C ILE A 3 53.53 25.88 1.81
N ARG A 4 52.86 24.73 1.65
CA ARG A 4 51.82 24.49 0.64
C ARG A 4 50.55 25.25 1.02
N PRO A 5 49.87 25.94 0.09
CA PRO A 5 48.55 26.47 0.37
C PRO A 5 47.54 25.32 0.33
N LEU A 6 46.99 24.98 1.50
CA LEU A 6 45.68 24.33 1.60
C LEU A 6 44.64 25.29 1.02
N ALA A 7 43.83 24.82 0.08
CA ALA A 7 42.60 25.53 -0.27
C ALA A 7 41.48 24.51 -0.57
N LEU A 8 40.67 24.33 0.48
CA LEU A 8 39.24 24.03 0.49
C LEU A 8 38.69 23.04 -0.56
N ALA A 9 38.52 21.79 -0.12
CA ALA A 9 37.51 20.91 -0.68
C ALA A 9 36.11 21.44 -0.28
N ALA A 10 35.36 21.96 -1.25
CA ALA A 10 33.96 22.33 -1.08
C ALA A 10 33.13 21.05 -0.91
N LEU A 11 32.75 20.76 0.34
CA LEU A 11 31.84 19.68 0.69
C LEU A 11 30.40 20.11 0.34
N CYS A 12 29.97 19.84 -0.89
CA CYS A 12 28.56 19.95 -1.27
C CYS A 12 27.77 18.85 -0.57
N ILE A 13 27.24 19.14 0.61
CA ILE A 13 26.23 18.31 1.27
C ILE A 13 24.94 18.48 0.47
N LEU A 14 24.73 17.61 -0.52
CA LEU A 14 23.41 17.41 -1.12
C LEU A 14 22.52 16.80 -0.05
N ALA A 15 21.79 17.66 0.67
CA ALA A 15 20.66 17.22 1.47
C ALA A 15 19.63 16.61 0.51
N ALA A 16 19.53 15.27 0.48
CA ALA A 16 18.44 14.59 -0.19
C ALA A 16 17.15 15.04 0.51
N ALA A 17 16.35 15.87 -0.16
CA ALA A 17 15.01 16.14 0.30
C ALA A 17 14.26 14.81 0.38
N PRO A 18 13.51 14.53 1.46
CA PRO A 18 12.68 13.34 1.52
C PRO A 18 11.74 13.36 0.32
N ALA A 19 11.74 12.29 -0.47
CA ALA A 19 10.78 12.15 -1.57
C ALA A 19 9.39 12.28 -0.96
N ALA A 20 8.62 13.28 -1.40
CA ALA A 20 7.24 13.42 -0.96
C ALA A 20 6.49 12.12 -1.29
N ALA A 21 5.73 11.60 -0.33
CA ALA A 21 4.91 10.42 -0.55
C ALA A 21 4.00 10.70 -1.76
N ARG A 22 4.05 9.80 -2.76
CA ARG A 22 3.28 9.99 -3.97
C ARG A 22 1.81 9.74 -3.66
N GLU A 23 0.96 10.70 -4.03
CA GLU A 23 -0.48 10.62 -3.85
C GLU A 23 -1.20 10.68 -5.19
N TYR A 24 -2.37 10.05 -5.26
CA TYR A 24 -3.25 10.03 -6.44
C TYR A 24 -4.68 10.42 -6.02
N PRO A 25 -5.33 11.33 -6.76
CA PRO A 25 -6.76 11.57 -6.63
C PRO A 25 -7.61 10.31 -6.88
N ALA A 26 -8.81 10.26 -6.28
CA ALA A 26 -9.69 9.09 -6.35
C ALA A 26 -10.18 8.75 -7.77
N ASP A 27 -10.46 9.77 -8.58
CA ASP A 27 -10.85 9.63 -9.99
C ASP A 27 -9.70 9.07 -10.84
N GLU A 28 -8.50 9.63 -10.70
CA GLU A 28 -7.29 9.11 -11.36
C GLU A 28 -7.01 7.65 -10.96
N LEU A 29 -7.14 7.31 -9.68
CA LEU A 29 -6.98 5.93 -9.21
C LEU A 29 -7.99 4.97 -9.86
N ARG A 30 -9.25 5.40 -9.99
CA ARG A 30 -10.30 4.57 -10.58
C ARG A 30 -10.00 4.31 -12.05
N ASP A 31 -9.62 5.33 -12.81
CA ASP A 31 -9.21 5.19 -14.20
C ASP A 31 -8.01 4.24 -14.36
N LEU A 32 -6.98 4.38 -13.53
CA LEU A 32 -5.79 3.54 -13.56
C LEU A 32 -6.08 2.08 -13.20
N VAL A 33 -6.90 1.85 -12.17
CA VAL A 33 -7.29 0.50 -11.76
C VAL A 33 -8.17 -0.17 -12.82
N ASP A 34 -9.15 0.55 -13.38
CA ASP A 34 -10.06 0.03 -14.41
C ASP A 34 -9.33 -0.24 -15.73
N ALA A 35 -8.29 0.53 -16.05
CA ALA A 35 -7.38 0.27 -17.17
C ALA A 35 -6.43 -0.92 -16.93
N GLY A 36 -6.41 -1.51 -15.73
CA GLY A 36 -5.51 -2.60 -15.37
C GLY A 36 -4.07 -2.15 -15.12
N THR A 37 -3.83 -0.85 -14.94
CA THR A 37 -2.52 -0.24 -14.72
C THR A 37 -2.49 0.56 -13.40
N PRO A 38 -2.76 -0.08 -12.25
CA PRO A 38 -2.73 0.62 -10.97
C PRO A 38 -1.33 1.19 -10.68
N PRO A 39 -1.22 2.26 -9.89
CA PRO A 39 0.07 2.79 -9.48
C PRO A 39 0.96 1.71 -8.84
N ALA A 40 2.25 1.84 -9.07
CA ALA A 40 3.20 0.93 -8.48
C ALA A 40 3.29 1.16 -6.96
N ALA A 41 3.08 0.09 -6.20
CA ALA A 41 3.26 0.10 -4.76
C ALA A 41 4.70 -0.26 -4.37
N GLY A 42 5.15 0.28 -3.25
CA GLY A 42 6.38 -0.08 -2.55
C GLY A 42 6.22 -1.34 -1.70
N GLU A 43 7.01 -1.44 -0.63
CA GLU A 43 6.95 -2.56 0.30
C GLU A 43 5.67 -2.51 1.15
N ALA A 44 5.07 -3.68 1.37
CA ALA A 44 3.87 -3.81 2.17
C ALA A 44 4.22 -4.10 3.64
N GLU A 45 3.54 -3.41 4.55
CA GLU A 45 3.64 -3.62 5.98
C GLU A 45 2.32 -4.15 6.53
N THR A 46 2.38 -5.07 7.50
CA THR A 46 1.20 -5.52 8.23
C THR A 46 0.77 -4.45 9.21
N VAL A 47 -0.40 -3.87 8.96
CA VAL A 47 -1.01 -2.86 9.83
C VAL A 47 -1.82 -3.51 10.93
N ARG A 48 -2.44 -4.65 10.63
CA ARG A 48 -3.27 -5.39 11.57
C ARG A 48 -3.29 -6.87 11.25
N GLU A 49 -3.27 -7.69 12.29
CA GLU A 49 -3.55 -9.11 12.21
C GLU A 49 -4.47 -9.48 13.37
N GLU A 50 -5.56 -10.17 13.08
CA GLU A 50 -6.57 -10.54 14.08
C GLU A 50 -6.99 -12.00 13.88
N PRO A 51 -6.96 -12.83 14.94
CA PRO A 51 -7.55 -14.16 14.90
C PRO A 51 -9.05 -14.08 14.63
N MET A 52 -9.50 -14.70 13.54
CA MET A 52 -10.88 -14.65 13.10
C MET A 52 -11.23 -15.86 12.24
N ALA A 53 -12.41 -16.46 12.48
CA ALA A 53 -12.92 -17.52 11.61
C ALA A 53 -13.08 -16.99 10.17
N PHE A 54 -12.78 -17.84 9.18
CA PHE A 54 -12.74 -17.44 7.77
C PHE A 54 -14.04 -16.78 7.29
N GLU A 55 -15.19 -17.36 7.63
CA GLU A 55 -16.51 -16.86 7.24
C GLU A 55 -16.81 -15.50 7.89
N ALA A 56 -16.41 -15.32 9.15
CA ALA A 56 -16.53 -14.04 9.85
C ALA A 56 -15.59 -12.98 9.25
N CYS A 57 -14.38 -13.38 8.85
CA CYS A 57 -13.42 -12.53 8.16
C CYS A 57 -13.99 -12.04 6.84
N VAL A 58 -14.49 -12.95 5.99
CA VAL A 58 -15.08 -12.60 4.69
C VAL A 58 -16.24 -11.62 4.87
N ALA A 59 -17.13 -11.87 5.84
CA ALA A 59 -18.23 -10.96 6.15
C ALA A 59 -17.75 -9.58 6.65
N SER A 60 -16.72 -9.53 7.49
CA SER A 60 -16.13 -8.29 8.02
C SER A 60 -15.45 -7.49 6.92
N LYS A 61 -14.56 -8.13 6.16
CA LYS A 61 -13.90 -7.59 4.97
C LYS A 61 -14.92 -6.98 4.01
N LYS A 62 -15.97 -7.72 3.66
CA LYS A 62 -17.02 -7.24 2.75
C LYS A 62 -17.67 -5.95 3.25
N ARG A 63 -18.03 -5.86 4.54
CA ARG A 63 -18.62 -4.64 5.12
C ARG A 63 -17.69 -3.44 5.01
N VAL A 64 -16.41 -3.62 5.35
CA VAL A 64 -15.40 -2.54 5.27
C VAL A 64 -15.22 -2.07 3.84
N LEU A 65 -15.08 -3.01 2.90
CA LEU A 65 -14.84 -2.70 1.50
C LEU A 65 -16.06 -2.10 0.81
N ASP A 66 -17.26 -2.59 1.11
CA ASP A 66 -18.50 -2.03 0.55
C ASP A 66 -18.67 -0.55 0.94
N ALA A 67 -18.25 -0.16 2.15
CA ALA A 67 -18.22 1.24 2.57
C ALA A 67 -17.17 2.06 1.81
N ALA A 68 -15.99 1.48 1.55
CA ALA A 68 -14.89 2.17 0.86
C ALA A 68 -15.09 2.30 -0.67
N ARG A 69 -15.90 1.41 -1.27
CA ARG A 69 -16.13 1.37 -2.74
C ARG A 69 -16.72 2.66 -3.31
N ALA A 70 -17.41 3.47 -2.51
CA ALA A 70 -17.93 4.75 -2.96
C ALA A 70 -16.76 5.67 -3.39
N ASP A 71 -15.75 5.78 -2.53
CA ASP A 71 -14.69 6.77 -2.66
C ASP A 71 -13.43 6.22 -3.36
N TYR A 72 -13.23 4.91 -3.35
CA TYR A 72 -11.99 4.29 -3.81
C TYR A 72 -12.26 3.03 -4.64
N PRO A 73 -11.42 2.70 -5.63
CA PRO A 73 -11.54 1.45 -6.35
C PRO A 73 -11.13 0.26 -5.46
N VAL A 74 -11.95 -0.79 -5.51
CA VAL A 74 -11.74 -2.04 -4.76
C VAL A 74 -11.86 -3.23 -5.70
N VAL A 75 -10.83 -4.08 -5.72
CA VAL A 75 -10.74 -5.24 -6.62
C VAL A 75 -10.50 -6.51 -5.82
N GLU A 76 -11.24 -7.55 -6.17
CA GLU A 76 -10.97 -8.92 -5.70
C GLU A 76 -9.69 -9.41 -6.39
N VAL A 77 -8.63 -9.63 -5.62
CA VAL A 77 -7.32 -10.08 -6.14
C VAL A 77 -7.25 -11.61 -6.19
N LEU A 78 -7.82 -12.26 -5.19
CA LEU A 78 -7.85 -13.72 -5.08
C LEU A 78 -9.12 -14.15 -4.36
N ARG A 79 -9.79 -15.17 -4.90
CA ARG A 79 -10.87 -15.87 -4.20
C ARG A 79 -10.76 -17.37 -4.37
N SER A 80 -10.72 -18.07 -3.24
CA SER A 80 -10.61 -19.53 -3.19
C SER A 80 -11.25 -20.06 -1.90
N PRO A 81 -11.50 -21.37 -1.78
CA PRO A 81 -12.07 -21.96 -0.56
C PRO A 81 -11.25 -21.73 0.72
N GLY A 82 -9.94 -21.47 0.59
CA GLY A 82 -9.01 -21.32 1.71
C GLY A 82 -8.49 -19.90 1.93
N ALA A 83 -8.70 -18.99 0.98
CA ALA A 83 -8.21 -17.62 1.06
C ALA A 83 -9.05 -16.67 0.19
N GLU A 84 -9.32 -15.48 0.72
CA GLU A 84 -9.82 -14.36 -0.09
C GLU A 84 -9.00 -13.10 0.18
N ILE A 85 -8.55 -12.45 -0.89
CA ILE A 85 -7.76 -11.22 -0.84
C ILE A 85 -8.44 -10.18 -1.71
N ASP A 86 -8.70 -9.02 -1.13
CA ASP A 86 -9.14 -7.82 -1.84
C ASP A 86 -8.10 -6.72 -1.68
N ALA A 87 -7.99 -5.87 -2.69
CA ALA A 87 -7.18 -4.67 -2.67
C ALA A 87 -8.07 -3.43 -2.80
N LEU A 88 -7.73 -2.41 -2.02
CA LEU A 88 -8.32 -1.08 -2.00
C LEU A 88 -7.20 -0.09 -2.33
N TRP A 89 -7.35 0.70 -3.40
CA TRP A 89 -6.38 1.75 -3.72
C TRP A 89 -6.88 3.07 -3.16
N SER A 90 -6.15 3.57 -2.17
CA SER A 90 -6.37 4.88 -1.55
C SER A 90 -5.39 5.91 -2.08
N ALA A 91 -5.56 7.17 -1.68
CA ALA A 91 -4.78 8.28 -2.20
C ALA A 91 -3.26 8.07 -2.07
N ASP A 92 -2.79 7.45 -0.99
CA ASP A 92 -1.37 7.37 -0.65
C ASP A 92 -0.80 5.94 -0.69
N GLY A 93 -1.60 4.96 -1.11
CA GLY A 93 -1.15 3.58 -1.25
C GLY A 93 -2.26 2.57 -1.44
N VAL A 94 -1.87 1.30 -1.48
CA VAL A 94 -2.78 0.16 -1.57
C VAL A 94 -2.92 -0.52 -0.21
N VAL A 95 -4.16 -0.78 0.19
CA VAL A 95 -4.50 -1.61 1.34
C VAL A 95 -4.95 -2.96 0.83
N ARG A 96 -4.42 -4.04 1.39
CA ARG A 96 -4.90 -5.41 1.11
C ARG A 96 -5.49 -6.01 2.36
N ILE A 97 -6.65 -6.63 2.21
CA ILE A 97 -7.31 -7.38 3.28
C ILE A 97 -7.33 -8.85 2.88
N ASN A 98 -6.64 -9.68 3.65
CA ASN A 98 -6.53 -11.12 3.45
C ASN A 98 -7.33 -11.86 4.54
N CYS A 99 -8.22 -12.74 4.12
CA CYS A 99 -8.87 -13.73 4.97
C CYS A 99 -8.29 -15.10 4.67
N SER A 100 -7.68 -15.76 5.65
CA SER A 100 -7.04 -17.07 5.48
C SER A 100 -7.68 -18.11 6.38
N ARG A 101 -8.20 -19.19 5.78
CA ARG A 101 -8.76 -20.34 6.52
C ARG A 101 -7.66 -21.14 7.22
N ALA A 102 -6.48 -21.24 6.60
CA ALA A 102 -5.37 -22.04 7.12
C ALA A 102 -4.77 -21.44 8.39
N SER A 103 -4.63 -20.11 8.45
CA SER A 103 -4.12 -19.40 9.63
C SER A 103 -5.23 -19.03 10.61
N GLY A 104 -6.50 -18.99 10.16
CA GLY A 104 -7.61 -18.52 11.00
C GLY A 104 -7.46 -17.05 11.38
N THR A 105 -6.94 -16.23 10.46
CA THR A 105 -6.65 -14.81 10.69
C THR A 105 -7.17 -13.93 9.57
N MET A 106 -7.52 -12.70 9.94
CA MET A 106 -7.63 -11.55 9.06
C MET A 106 -6.31 -10.77 9.11
N THR A 107 -5.68 -10.53 7.97
CA THR A 107 -4.48 -9.69 7.89
C THR A 107 -4.76 -8.49 7.00
N ILE A 108 -4.44 -7.30 7.50
CA ILE A 108 -4.51 -6.04 6.74
C ILE A 108 -3.09 -5.56 6.52
N THR A 109 -2.70 -5.42 5.26
CA THR A 109 -1.42 -4.83 4.88
C THR A 109 -1.61 -3.52 4.14
N ARG A 110 -0.62 -2.65 4.21
CA ARG A 110 -0.59 -1.38 3.49
C ARG A 110 0.75 -1.21 2.82
N ALA A 111 0.75 -0.81 1.56
CA ALA A 111 1.94 -0.48 0.81
C ALA A 111 1.79 0.95 0.22
N PRO A 112 2.65 1.91 0.59
CA PRO A 112 2.63 3.23 -0.01
C PRO A 112 3.05 3.17 -1.49
N TYR A 113 2.70 4.18 -2.28
CA TYR A 113 3.16 4.25 -3.68
C TYR A 113 4.66 4.57 -3.79
N ARG A 114 5.28 4.12 -4.89
CA ARG A 114 6.69 4.39 -5.23
C ARG A 114 6.85 5.34 -6.41
#